data_AF-A0A1Z8WU56-F1
#
_entry.id   AF-A0A1Z8WU56-F1
#
_cell.length_a   1.000
_cell.length_b   1.000
_cell.length_c   1.000
_cell.angle_alpha   90.00
_cell.angle_beta   90.00
_cell.angle_gamma   90.00
#
_symmetry.space_group_name_H-M   'P 1'
#
loop_
_entity.id
_entity.type
_entity.pdbx_description
1 polymer ?
#
loop_
_entity_poly.entity_id
_entity_poly.type
_entity_poly.pdbx_seq_one_letter_code
_entity_poly.pdbx_strand_id
1 'polypeptide(L)'
;MLEFPTGKAHVSYSEVKAWSECSYRHKLMYVDKIQTYEDNPYADFGTVVHNEIENFLNGQQISVKNVQMQLDQIWEEKKYDSAEYIEKIRTARAEIGSRYVHENLDTWKTSAENILHDLPTFLDEQFPGWEPFRAEQELYEEIGISDLKFKGFIDCIIKVPSPRSKSKKNYWLLDWKTTGKGGWYFTKRKEFISLAQVGLYKKYWSENATIPLKDIRTGYVFLKRGAKKGKTCELFKVSTGPKFIEKADKLVSNMIRNVEKRFTLKNYNNCKFCPFKGTEHCDGKGW
;
A
#
# COMPACT_ATOMS: atom_id res chain seq x y z
N MET A 1 30.19 14.10 1.72
CA MET A 1 29.20 13.08 1.36
C MET A 1 28.50 13.54 0.09
N LEU A 2 28.46 12.72 -0.95
CA LEU A 2 27.57 12.99 -2.09
C LEU A 2 26.13 12.85 -1.60
N GLU A 3 25.34 13.91 -1.72
CA GLU A 3 23.92 13.86 -1.40
C GLU A 3 23.24 12.83 -2.30
N PHE A 4 22.44 11.94 -1.72
CA PHE A 4 21.70 10.95 -2.50
C PHE A 4 20.81 11.67 -3.53
N PRO A 5 20.73 11.24 -4.81
CA PRO A 5 20.14 12.06 -5.88
C PRO A 5 18.69 12.53 -5.68
N THR A 6 17.92 11.94 -4.77
CA THR A 6 16.56 12.41 -4.43
C THR A 6 16.55 13.57 -3.42
N GLY A 7 17.69 13.89 -2.81
CA GLY A 7 17.83 14.88 -1.73
C GLY A 7 17.26 14.41 -0.38
N LYS A 8 16.98 13.11 -0.24
CA LYS A 8 16.43 12.54 1.01
C LYS A 8 17.47 11.67 1.71
N ALA A 9 17.48 11.73 3.03
CA ALA A 9 18.24 10.82 3.90
C ALA A 9 17.55 9.44 4.09
N HIS A 10 16.54 9.13 3.27
CA HIS A 10 15.80 7.88 3.35
C HIS A 10 15.24 7.45 2.01
N VAL A 11 14.90 6.17 1.91
CA VAL A 11 14.11 5.57 0.82
C VAL A 11 12.88 4.89 1.41
N SER A 12 11.73 5.01 0.74
CA SER A 12 10.52 4.30 1.12
C SER A 12 10.27 3.09 0.21
N TYR A 13 9.44 2.14 0.65
CA TYR A 13 9.01 1.06 -0.23
C TYR A 13 8.27 1.56 -1.48
N SER A 14 7.45 2.61 -1.37
CA SER A 14 6.75 3.20 -2.53
C SER A 14 7.75 3.72 -3.58
N GLU A 15 8.86 4.31 -3.13
CA GLU A 15 9.95 4.75 -3.99
C GLU A 15 10.70 3.58 -4.64
N VAL A 16 11.07 2.58 -3.85
CA VAL A 16 11.72 1.34 -4.33
C VAL A 16 10.84 0.63 -5.36
N LYS A 17 9.53 0.59 -5.12
CA LYS A 17 8.54 0.05 -6.06
C LYS A 17 8.49 0.86 -7.34
N ALA A 18 8.43 2.19 -7.25
CA ALA A 18 8.42 3.06 -8.43
C ALA A 18 9.65 2.82 -9.32
N TRP A 19 10.83 2.69 -8.70
CA TRP A 19 12.10 2.38 -9.37
C TRP A 19 12.10 0.98 -9.98
N SER A 20 11.67 -0.03 -9.24
CA SER A 20 11.65 -1.43 -9.69
C SER A 20 10.70 -1.62 -10.87
N GLU A 21 9.58 -0.92 -10.88
CA GLU A 21 8.62 -0.97 -11.98
C GLU A 21 9.16 -0.23 -13.21
N CYS A 22 9.78 0.94 -13.04
CA CYS A 22 10.44 1.69 -14.10
C CYS A 22 11.40 2.75 -13.52
N SER A 23 12.71 2.51 -13.57
CA SER A 23 13.69 3.43 -12.98
C SER A 23 13.72 4.82 -13.64
N TYR A 24 13.35 4.93 -14.93
CA TYR A 24 13.13 6.24 -15.56
C TYR A 24 11.93 6.99 -14.95
N ARG A 25 10.84 6.29 -14.61
CA ARG A 25 9.71 6.93 -13.92
C ARG A 25 10.08 7.37 -12.51
N HIS A 26 10.89 6.57 -11.81
CA HIS A 26 11.44 6.98 -10.50
C HIS A 26 12.28 8.26 -10.62
N LYS A 27 13.17 8.38 -11.62
CA LYS A 27 13.91 9.61 -11.90
C LYS A 27 12.97 10.82 -12.01
N LEU A 28 11.98 10.74 -12.90
CA LEU A 28 11.05 11.85 -13.13
C LEU A 28 10.31 12.26 -11.85
N MET A 29 9.84 11.29 -11.05
CA MET A 29 9.06 11.56 -9.84
C MET A 29 9.91 12.01 -8.63
N TYR A 30 11.05 11.36 -8.39
CA TYR A 30 11.78 11.48 -7.13
C TYR A 30 13.08 12.29 -7.24
N VAL A 31 13.71 12.31 -8.42
CA VAL A 31 14.94 13.08 -8.67
C VAL A 31 14.56 14.43 -9.29
N ASP A 32 13.81 14.40 -10.39
CA ASP A 32 13.40 15.61 -11.12
C ASP A 32 12.16 16.28 -10.49
N LYS A 33 11.50 15.61 -9.54
CA LYS A 33 10.37 16.11 -8.74
C LYS A 33 9.18 16.58 -9.57
N ILE A 34 8.94 15.93 -10.71
CA ILE A 34 7.81 16.24 -11.59
C ILE A 34 6.52 15.70 -10.97
N GLN A 35 5.58 16.61 -10.71
CA GLN A 35 4.30 16.28 -10.09
C GLN A 35 3.36 15.62 -11.10
N THR A 36 2.85 14.46 -10.73
CA THR A 36 1.85 13.72 -11.52
C THR A 36 0.71 13.19 -10.68
N TYR A 37 0.61 13.63 -9.42
CA TYR A 37 -0.46 13.20 -8.54
C TYR A 37 -1.74 13.90 -8.99
N GLU A 38 -2.73 13.08 -9.32
CA GLU A 38 -4.09 13.54 -9.52
C GLU A 38 -4.98 12.91 -8.45
N ASP A 39 -5.82 13.75 -7.86
CA ASP A 39 -6.84 13.34 -6.92
C ASP A 39 -7.73 12.26 -7.51
N ASN A 40 -7.98 11.21 -6.72
CA ASN A 40 -8.84 10.12 -7.13
C ASN A 40 -9.59 9.51 -5.93
N PRO A 41 -10.85 9.08 -6.14
CA PRO A 41 -11.72 8.59 -5.08
C PRO A 41 -11.17 7.33 -4.41
N TYR A 42 -10.34 6.53 -5.09
CA TYR A 42 -9.76 5.32 -4.51
C TYR A 42 -8.75 5.64 -3.40
N ALA A 43 -7.91 6.65 -3.60
CA ALA A 43 -6.91 7.08 -2.62
C ALA A 43 -7.57 7.73 -1.40
N ASP A 44 -8.52 8.64 -1.62
CA ASP A 44 -9.23 9.29 -0.52
C ASP A 44 -10.08 8.31 0.29
N PHE A 45 -10.82 7.43 -0.39
CA PHE A 45 -11.57 6.36 0.27
C PHE A 45 -10.67 5.47 1.12
N GLY A 46 -9.51 5.07 0.57
CA GLY A 46 -8.51 4.30 1.29
C GLY A 46 -8.06 4.99 2.58
N THR A 47 -7.73 6.27 2.47
CA THR A 47 -7.28 7.09 3.61
C THR A 47 -8.34 7.16 4.70
N VAL A 48 -9.57 7.53 4.35
CA VAL A 48 -10.68 7.64 5.31
C VAL A 48 -10.93 6.31 6.03
N VAL A 49 -10.99 5.20 5.28
CA VAL A 49 -11.25 3.88 5.87
C VAL A 49 -10.08 3.42 6.74
N HIS A 50 -8.83 3.62 6.31
CA HIS A 50 -7.65 3.21 7.08
C HIS A 50 -7.55 3.97 8.40
N ASN A 51 -7.79 5.28 8.39
CA ASN A 51 -7.78 6.11 9.59
C ASN A 51 -8.83 5.65 10.61
N GLU A 52 -10.03 5.29 10.15
CA GLU A 52 -11.07 4.76 11.05
C GLU A 52 -10.67 3.40 11.66
N ILE A 53 -10.04 2.54 10.86
CA ILE A 53 -9.51 1.26 11.35
C ILE A 53 -8.41 1.49 12.38
N GLU A 54 -7.54 2.47 12.16
CA GLU A 54 -6.50 2.85 13.11
C GLU A 54 -7.09 3.34 14.44
N ASN A 55 -8.08 4.24 14.40
CA ASN A 55 -8.82 4.70 15.57
C ASN A 55 -9.40 3.52 16.37
N PHE A 56 -10.01 2.57 15.67
CA PHE A 56 -10.54 1.35 16.27
C PHE A 56 -9.45 0.51 16.96
N LEU A 57 -8.31 0.30 16.30
CA LEU A 57 -7.17 -0.45 16.87
C LEU A 57 -6.55 0.25 18.08
N ASN A 58 -6.67 1.58 18.15
CA ASN A 58 -6.27 2.41 19.28
C ASN A 58 -7.33 2.47 20.40
N GLY A 59 -8.38 1.64 20.31
CA GLY A 59 -9.39 1.45 21.37
C GLY A 59 -10.63 2.33 21.25
N GLN A 60 -10.77 3.10 20.16
CA GLN A 60 -12.00 3.84 19.89
C GLN A 60 -13.08 2.91 19.32
N GLN A 61 -14.35 3.32 19.42
CA GLN A 61 -15.44 2.63 18.75
C GLN A 61 -15.51 3.07 17.29
N ILE A 62 -15.80 2.13 16.39
CA ILE A 62 -15.99 2.41 14.97
C ILE A 62 -17.18 3.37 14.79
N SER A 63 -16.95 4.47 14.11
CA SER A 63 -17.93 5.50 13.76
C SER A 63 -18.15 5.58 12.26
N VAL A 64 -19.06 4.74 11.75
CA VAL A 64 -19.49 4.78 10.34
C VAL A 64 -20.01 6.17 9.95
N LYS A 65 -20.69 6.86 10.88
CA LYS A 65 -21.20 8.21 10.65
C LYS A 65 -20.07 9.20 10.34
N ASN A 66 -18.98 9.19 11.11
CA ASN A 66 -17.84 10.10 10.88
C ASN A 66 -17.20 9.84 9.52
N VAL A 67 -17.03 8.56 9.16
CA VAL A 67 -16.52 8.18 7.84
C VAL A 67 -17.43 8.66 6.71
N GLN A 68 -18.75 8.50 6.83
CA GLN A 68 -19.69 9.00 5.83
C GLN A 68 -19.62 10.52 5.69
N MET A 69 -19.51 11.27 6.79
CA MET A 69 -19.35 12.73 6.77
C MET A 69 -18.03 13.18 6.11
N GLN A 70 -16.92 12.48 6.37
CA GLN A 70 -15.65 12.78 5.69
C GLN A 70 -15.74 12.52 4.18
N LEU A 71 -16.39 11.42 3.79
CA LEU A 71 -16.62 11.13 2.37
C LEU A 71 -17.52 12.18 1.71
N ASP A 72 -18.56 12.66 2.39
CA ASP A 72 -19.39 13.77 1.92
C ASP A 72 -18.55 15.02 1.64
N GLN A 73 -17.72 15.42 2.60
CA GLN A 73 -16.87 16.60 2.45
C GLN A 73 -15.90 16.46 1.27
N ILE A 74 -15.23 15.31 1.14
CA ILE A 74 -14.28 15.05 0.06
C ILE A 74 -14.98 15.04 -1.30
N TRP A 75 -16.15 14.40 -1.42
CA TRP A 75 -16.89 14.38 -2.68
C TRP A 75 -17.41 15.75 -3.07
N GLU A 76 -17.82 16.54 -2.08
CA GLU A 76 -18.27 17.91 -2.31
C GLU A 76 -17.12 18.82 -2.74
N GLU A 77 -15.92 18.67 -2.16
CA GLU A 77 -14.74 19.44 -2.52
C GLU A 77 -14.17 19.04 -3.89
N LYS A 78 -13.97 17.73 -4.10
CA LYS A 78 -13.26 17.21 -5.28
C LYS A 78 -14.18 16.87 -6.46
N LYS A 79 -15.50 17.00 -6.28
CA LYS A 79 -16.54 16.87 -7.31
C LYS A 79 -16.46 15.55 -8.11
N TYR A 80 -16.19 14.44 -7.43
CA TYR A 80 -16.03 13.12 -8.07
C TYR A 80 -17.28 12.57 -8.76
N ASP A 81 -18.47 13.05 -8.40
CA ASP A 81 -19.73 12.68 -9.04
C ASP A 81 -20.18 13.69 -10.11
N SER A 82 -19.36 14.70 -10.42
CA SER A 82 -19.66 15.66 -11.48
C SER A 82 -19.53 15.05 -12.88
N ALA A 83 -20.35 15.53 -13.82
CA ALA A 83 -20.29 15.09 -15.22
C ALA A 83 -18.90 15.34 -15.84
N GLU A 84 -18.25 16.45 -15.47
CA GLU A 84 -16.90 16.81 -15.92
C GLU A 84 -15.87 15.76 -15.47
N TYR A 85 -15.84 15.43 -14.18
CA TYR A 85 -14.92 14.43 -13.65
C TYR A 85 -15.16 13.06 -14.30
N ILE A 86 -16.42 12.65 -14.39
CA ILE A 86 -16.79 11.35 -14.98
C ILE A 86 -16.33 11.26 -16.44
N GLU A 87 -16.55 12.32 -17.24
CA GLU A 87 -16.15 12.34 -18.65
C GLU A 87 -14.62 12.36 -18.80
N LYS A 88 -13.91 13.12 -17.97
CA LYS A 88 -12.44 13.15 -17.94
C LYS A 88 -11.88 11.74 -17.72
N ILE A 89 -12.35 11.04 -16.68
CA ILE A 89 -11.87 9.69 -16.37
C ILE A 89 -12.29 8.67 -17.43
N ARG A 90 -13.50 8.80 -17.98
CA ARG A 90 -13.99 7.93 -19.06
C ARG A 90 -13.11 8.03 -20.30
N THR A 91 -12.77 9.25 -20.72
CA THR A 91 -11.89 9.51 -21.87
C THR A 91 -10.49 8.94 -21.64
N ALA A 92 -9.86 9.28 -20.51
CA ALA A 92 -8.52 8.77 -20.16
C ALA A 92 -8.47 7.23 -20.08
N ARG A 93 -9.54 6.59 -19.61
CA ARG A 93 -9.64 5.12 -19.56
C ARG A 93 -9.83 4.51 -20.96
N ALA A 94 -10.62 5.14 -21.82
CA ALA A 94 -10.84 4.68 -23.19
C ALA A 94 -9.54 4.67 -24.01
N GLU A 95 -8.69 5.70 -23.86
CA GLU A 95 -7.39 5.80 -24.53
C GLU A 95 -6.44 4.63 -24.22
N ILE A 96 -6.57 4.03 -23.03
CA ILE A 96 -5.77 2.86 -22.61
C ILE A 96 -6.53 1.52 -22.78
N GLY A 97 -7.62 1.53 -23.55
CA GLY A 97 -8.44 0.35 -23.84
C GLY A 97 -9.16 -0.19 -22.61
N SER A 98 -9.49 0.66 -21.64
CA SER A 98 -10.18 0.31 -20.40
C SER A 98 -11.56 0.96 -20.36
N ARG A 99 -12.58 0.19 -19.98
CA ARG A 99 -13.88 0.77 -19.64
C ARG A 99 -13.83 1.38 -18.24
N TYR A 100 -14.46 2.53 -18.06
CA TYR A 100 -14.75 3.11 -16.76
C TYR A 100 -16.24 2.95 -16.44
N VAL A 101 -16.54 2.52 -15.22
CA VAL A 101 -17.90 2.51 -14.67
C VAL A 101 -17.84 3.37 -13.42
N HIS A 102 -18.59 4.47 -13.44
CA HIS A 102 -18.64 5.38 -12.31
C HIS A 102 -19.49 4.77 -11.19
N GLU A 103 -18.97 4.85 -9.97
CA GLU A 103 -19.68 4.54 -8.74
C GLU A 103 -19.86 5.86 -7.99
N ASN A 104 -21.12 6.21 -7.71
CA ASN A 104 -21.47 7.42 -6.97
C ASN A 104 -21.13 7.30 -5.48
N LEU A 105 -21.11 8.43 -4.78
CA LEU A 105 -20.78 8.53 -3.36
C LEU A 105 -21.51 7.50 -2.48
N ASP A 106 -22.79 7.27 -2.70
CA ASP A 106 -23.58 6.31 -1.92
C ASP A 106 -23.02 4.88 -2.01
N THR A 107 -22.49 4.50 -3.17
CA THR A 107 -21.84 3.19 -3.38
C THR A 107 -20.56 3.09 -2.55
N TRP A 108 -19.79 4.17 -2.44
CA TRP A 108 -18.58 4.25 -1.61
C TRP A 108 -18.93 4.21 -0.13
N LYS A 109 -19.91 5.01 0.32
CA LYS A 109 -20.41 4.99 1.71
C LYS A 109 -20.89 3.61 2.13
N THR A 110 -21.69 2.96 1.29
CA THR A 110 -22.16 1.58 1.53
C THR A 110 -20.99 0.61 1.65
N SER A 111 -19.95 0.79 0.84
CA SER A 111 -18.75 -0.05 0.91
C SER A 111 -17.95 0.18 2.18
N ALA A 112 -17.78 1.44 2.61
CA ALA A 112 -17.12 1.77 3.87
C ALA A 112 -17.85 1.16 5.06
N GLU A 113 -19.18 1.34 5.12
CA GLU A 113 -20.02 0.78 6.19
C GLU A 113 -19.89 -0.75 6.27
N ASN A 114 -20.00 -1.45 5.13
CA ASN A 114 -19.88 -2.90 5.12
C ASN A 114 -18.49 -3.38 5.55
N ILE A 115 -17.42 -2.70 5.11
CA ILE A 115 -16.03 -3.00 5.50
C ILE A 115 -15.87 -2.83 7.02
N LEU A 116 -16.28 -1.69 7.55
CA LEU A 116 -16.10 -1.33 8.95
C LEU A 116 -16.96 -2.21 9.88
N HIS A 117 -18.15 -2.63 9.43
CA HIS A 117 -18.96 -3.58 10.16
C HIS A 117 -18.35 -4.99 10.19
N ASP A 118 -17.79 -5.46 9.07
CA ASP A 118 -17.26 -6.81 8.97
C ASP A 118 -15.90 -6.95 9.66
N LEU A 119 -15.12 -5.87 9.77
CA LEU A 119 -13.73 -5.92 10.21
C LEU A 119 -13.54 -6.51 11.63
N PRO A 120 -14.30 -6.10 12.68
CA PRO A 120 -14.14 -6.68 14.01
C PRO A 120 -14.36 -8.19 14.02
N THR A 121 -15.47 -8.65 13.44
CA THR A 121 -15.79 -10.08 13.29
C THR A 121 -14.69 -10.81 12.53
N PHE A 122 -14.20 -10.22 11.43
CA PHE A 122 -13.10 -10.79 10.66
C PHE A 122 -11.83 -10.96 11.48
N LEU A 123 -11.44 -9.96 12.28
CA LEU A 123 -10.25 -10.04 13.12
C LEU A 123 -10.39 -11.14 14.19
N ASP A 124 -11.54 -11.21 14.85
CA ASP A 124 -11.83 -12.22 15.87
C ASP A 124 -11.81 -13.65 15.31
N GLU A 125 -12.39 -13.85 14.13
CA GLU A 125 -12.43 -15.15 13.46
C GLU A 125 -11.06 -15.56 12.87
N GLN A 126 -10.37 -14.63 12.19
CA GLN A 126 -9.09 -14.94 11.53
C GLN A 126 -7.93 -15.04 12.51
N PHE A 127 -8.00 -14.30 13.63
CA PHE A 127 -6.95 -14.23 14.64
C PHE A 127 -7.52 -14.47 16.04
N PRO A 128 -7.98 -15.69 16.39
CA PRO A 128 -8.60 -15.93 17.69
C PRO A 128 -7.72 -15.52 18.87
N GLY A 129 -8.28 -14.72 19.78
CA GLY A 129 -7.58 -14.19 20.95
C GLY A 129 -6.50 -13.16 20.63
N TRP A 130 -6.61 -12.49 19.48
CA TRP A 130 -5.70 -11.40 19.13
C TRP A 130 -5.81 -10.23 20.11
N GLU A 131 -4.72 -9.48 20.20
CA GLU A 131 -4.66 -8.22 20.93
C GLU A 131 -4.00 -7.17 20.03
N PRO A 132 -4.52 -5.92 20.00
CA PRO A 132 -3.83 -4.84 19.33
C PRO A 132 -2.46 -4.61 20.00
N PHE A 133 -1.44 -4.34 19.20
CA PHE A 133 -0.10 -4.01 19.71
C PHE A 133 0.32 -2.59 19.33
N ARG A 134 0.26 -2.27 18.04
CA ARG A 134 0.51 -0.93 17.47
C ARG A 134 -0.34 -0.75 16.22
N ALA A 135 -0.83 0.45 15.98
CA ALA A 135 -1.36 0.88 14.69
C ALA A 135 -0.45 1.98 14.14
N GLU A 136 -0.37 2.12 12.82
CA GLU A 136 0.43 3.14 12.12
C GLU A 136 1.90 3.25 12.60
N GLN A 137 2.55 2.11 12.82
CA GLN A 137 3.93 2.10 13.32
C GLN A 137 4.90 2.63 12.26
N GLU A 138 5.50 3.80 12.50
CA GLU A 138 6.60 4.32 11.68
C GLU A 138 7.86 3.44 11.84
N LEU A 139 8.53 3.21 10.72
CA LEU A 139 9.85 2.62 10.60
C LEU A 139 10.78 3.69 10.01
N TYR A 140 11.94 3.89 10.64
CA TYR A 140 12.97 4.79 10.14
C TYR A 140 14.36 4.21 10.42
N GLU A 141 14.59 3.02 9.88
CA GLU A 141 15.68 2.11 10.28
C GLU A 141 16.88 2.19 9.34
N GLU A 142 18.07 1.84 9.82
CA GLU A 142 19.31 1.89 9.04
C GLU A 142 19.33 0.86 7.90
N ILE A 143 19.89 1.25 6.75
CA ILE A 143 20.14 0.34 5.63
C ILE A 143 21.63 0.02 5.61
N GLY A 144 22.02 -1.19 6.02
CA GLY A 144 23.44 -1.52 6.27
C GLY A 144 24.45 -1.34 5.12
N ILE A 145 24.04 -0.95 3.91
CA ILE A 145 24.92 -0.66 2.77
C ILE A 145 25.11 0.84 2.48
N SER A 146 24.44 1.73 3.22
CA SER A 146 24.38 3.17 2.95
C SER A 146 24.03 3.94 4.22
N ASP A 147 24.37 5.23 4.28
CA ASP A 147 23.91 6.12 5.38
C ASP A 147 22.41 6.46 5.29
N LEU A 148 21.73 5.98 4.25
CA LEU A 148 20.29 6.11 4.08
C LEU A 148 19.51 5.24 5.07
N LYS A 149 18.33 5.73 5.42
CA LYS A 149 17.35 4.99 6.23
C LYS A 149 16.21 4.43 5.39
N PHE A 150 15.64 3.31 5.80
CA PHE A 150 14.40 2.80 5.25
C PHE A 150 13.22 3.42 5.99
N LYS A 151 12.37 4.13 5.26
CA LYS A 151 11.13 4.71 5.77
C LYS A 151 9.92 3.86 5.41
N GLY A 152 9.10 3.52 6.39
CA GLY A 152 7.85 2.77 6.19
C GLY A 152 6.83 3.06 7.26
N PHE A 153 5.58 2.69 6.99
CA PHE A 153 4.48 2.75 7.95
C PHE A 153 3.78 1.40 7.90
N ILE A 154 3.74 0.70 9.04
CA ILE A 154 3.02 -0.55 9.19
C ILE A 154 1.63 -0.21 9.72
N ASP A 155 0.60 -0.44 8.90
CA ASP A 155 -0.76 -0.04 9.25
C ASP A 155 -1.24 -0.70 10.56
N CYS A 156 -0.91 -1.98 10.78
CA CYS A 156 -1.32 -2.69 11.98
C CYS A 156 -0.35 -3.78 12.41
N ILE A 157 -0.10 -3.83 13.71
CA ILE A 157 0.61 -4.90 14.39
C ILE A 157 -0.32 -5.47 15.47
N ILE A 158 -0.62 -6.76 15.36
CA ILE A 158 -1.37 -7.51 16.37
C ILE A 158 -0.53 -8.63 16.95
N LYS A 159 -0.82 -8.98 18.20
CA LYS A 159 -0.31 -10.20 18.84
C LYS A 159 -1.37 -11.28 18.73
N VAL A 160 -0.98 -12.48 18.35
CA VAL A 160 -1.87 -13.64 18.27
C VAL A 160 -1.27 -14.80 19.06
N PRO A 161 -2.03 -15.46 19.95
CA PRO A 161 -1.58 -16.62 20.69
C PRO A 161 -1.00 -17.69 19.74
N SER A 162 0.14 -18.25 20.12
CA SER A 162 0.77 -19.30 19.32
C SER A 162 0.00 -20.61 19.47
N PRO A 163 -0.40 -21.27 18.38
CA PRO A 163 -1.04 -22.59 18.46
C PRO A 163 -0.14 -23.63 19.13
N ARG A 164 1.19 -23.43 19.09
CA ARG A 164 2.19 -24.36 19.62
C ARG A 164 2.51 -24.14 21.09
N SER A 165 2.16 -23.00 21.66
CA SER A 165 2.50 -22.68 23.06
C SER A 165 1.62 -21.54 23.56
N LYS A 166 0.84 -21.81 24.61
CA LYS A 166 -0.03 -20.81 25.25
C LYS A 166 0.72 -19.62 25.85
N SER A 167 2.02 -19.76 26.15
CA SER A 167 2.85 -18.67 26.69
C SER A 167 3.54 -17.84 25.61
N LYS A 168 3.52 -18.26 24.35
CA LYS A 168 4.15 -17.53 23.24
C LYS A 168 3.10 -16.85 22.38
N LYS A 169 3.37 -15.62 21.96
CA LYS A 169 2.57 -14.87 20.99
C LYS A 169 3.36 -14.70 19.70
N ASN A 170 2.71 -14.86 18.56
CA ASN A 170 3.26 -14.43 17.27
C ASN A 170 2.77 -13.01 16.99
N TYR A 171 3.61 -12.23 16.32
CA TYR A 171 3.23 -10.91 15.81
C TYR A 171 2.77 -11.03 14.37
N TRP A 172 1.72 -10.32 14.01
CA TRP A 172 1.28 -10.15 12.64
C TRP A 172 1.45 -8.71 12.21
N LEU A 173 2.27 -8.48 11.19
CA LEU A 173 2.34 -7.21 10.49
C LEU A 173 1.32 -7.25 9.35
N LEU A 174 0.28 -6.45 9.48
CA LEU A 174 -0.82 -6.34 8.55
C LEU A 174 -0.76 -4.99 7.85
N ASP A 175 -0.99 -5.02 6.55
CA ASP A 175 -1.13 -3.84 5.71
C ASP A 175 -2.53 -3.87 5.08
N TRP A 176 -3.30 -2.81 5.31
CA TRP A 176 -4.65 -2.64 4.80
C TRP A 176 -4.58 -2.26 3.33
N LYS A 177 -5.39 -2.92 2.51
CA LYS A 177 -5.49 -2.58 1.09
C LYS A 177 -6.94 -2.50 0.69
N THR A 178 -7.42 -1.29 0.41
CA THR A 178 -8.67 -1.11 -0.31
C THR A 178 -8.53 -1.66 -1.72
N THR A 179 -9.48 -2.53 -2.10
CA THR A 179 -9.45 -3.25 -3.38
C THR A 179 -10.85 -3.31 -3.98
N GLY A 180 -10.94 -3.66 -5.27
CA GLY A 180 -12.22 -4.07 -5.83
C GLY A 180 -12.71 -5.40 -5.23
N LYS A 181 -13.96 -5.76 -5.50
CA LYS A 181 -14.65 -6.95 -4.97
C LYS A 181 -13.86 -8.28 -5.02
N GLY A 182 -12.99 -8.47 -6.02
CA GLY A 182 -12.17 -9.67 -6.19
C GLY A 182 -10.84 -9.69 -5.41
N GLY A 183 -10.50 -8.62 -4.70
CA GLY A 183 -9.16 -8.41 -4.17
C GLY A 183 -8.14 -8.20 -5.29
N TRP A 184 -6.87 -8.55 -5.03
CA TRP A 184 -5.86 -8.54 -6.09
C TRP A 184 -6.06 -9.67 -7.09
N TYR A 185 -5.80 -9.38 -8.37
CA TYR A 185 -5.69 -10.39 -9.41
C TYR A 185 -4.58 -11.40 -9.08
N PHE A 186 -4.73 -12.63 -9.57
CA PHE A 186 -3.78 -13.72 -9.33
C PHE A 186 -2.34 -13.39 -9.70
N THR A 187 -2.14 -12.63 -10.79
CA THR A 187 -0.83 -12.14 -11.22
C THR A 187 -0.18 -11.26 -10.16
N LYS A 188 -0.92 -10.27 -9.64
CA LYS A 188 -0.47 -9.36 -8.58
C LYS A 188 -0.20 -10.08 -7.26
N ARG A 189 -0.99 -11.11 -6.92
CA ARG A 189 -0.76 -11.95 -5.73
C ARG A 189 0.55 -12.76 -5.80
N LYS A 190 1.09 -13.00 -7.00
CA LYS A 190 2.38 -13.69 -7.20
C LYS A 190 3.55 -12.75 -7.43
N GLU A 191 3.26 -11.49 -7.69
CA GLU A 191 4.26 -10.51 -8.09
C GLU A 191 5.15 -10.15 -6.90
N PHE A 192 6.44 -10.49 -7.00
CA PHE A 192 7.39 -10.26 -5.92
C PHE A 192 7.43 -8.81 -5.45
N ILE A 193 7.41 -7.83 -6.38
CA ILE A 193 7.46 -6.42 -5.98
C ILE A 193 6.28 -6.09 -5.09
N SER A 194 5.05 -6.46 -5.46
CA SER A 194 3.82 -6.25 -4.66
C SER A 194 3.86 -6.93 -3.29
N LEU A 195 4.62 -8.02 -3.12
CA LEU A 195 4.76 -8.71 -1.83
C LEU A 195 5.92 -8.18 -0.98
N ALA A 196 6.90 -7.52 -1.58
CA ALA A 196 8.15 -7.13 -0.92
C ALA A 196 7.94 -6.11 0.21
N GLN A 197 6.86 -5.31 0.18
CA GLN A 197 6.53 -4.32 1.22
C GLN A 197 6.53 -4.95 2.62
N VAL A 198 5.67 -5.94 2.83
CA VAL A 198 5.53 -6.60 4.13
C VAL A 198 6.76 -7.42 4.51
N GLY A 199 7.56 -7.86 3.53
CA GLY A 199 8.86 -8.49 3.78
C GLY A 199 9.91 -7.51 4.33
N LEU A 200 9.97 -6.30 3.77
CA LEU A 200 10.83 -5.24 4.27
C LEU A 200 10.37 -4.77 5.64
N TYR A 201 9.06 -4.57 5.83
CA TYR A 201 8.50 -4.22 7.14
C TYR A 201 8.88 -5.25 8.20
N LYS A 202 8.75 -6.55 7.86
CA LYS A 202 9.18 -7.63 8.76
C LYS A 202 10.67 -7.57 9.10
N LYS A 203 11.55 -7.30 8.14
CA LYS A 203 13.00 -7.19 8.38
C LYS A 203 13.28 -6.07 9.37
N TYR A 204 12.92 -4.84 9.00
CA TYR A 204 13.27 -3.64 9.77
C TYR A 204 12.59 -3.61 11.13
N TRP A 205 11.33 -4.06 11.22
CA TRP A 205 10.65 -4.14 12.50
C TRP A 205 11.20 -5.25 13.41
N SER A 206 11.63 -6.38 12.85
CA SER A 206 12.28 -7.47 13.61
C SER A 206 13.57 -6.99 14.27
N GLU A 207 14.38 -6.22 13.54
CA GLU A 207 15.62 -5.60 14.02
C GLU A 207 15.31 -4.55 15.10
N ASN A 208 14.44 -3.59 14.81
CA ASN A 208 14.04 -2.52 15.72
C ASN A 208 13.45 -3.04 17.05
N ALA A 209 12.55 -4.02 16.98
CA ALA A 209 11.89 -4.58 18.15
C ALA A 209 12.70 -5.71 18.84
N THR A 210 13.85 -6.11 18.27
CA THR A 210 14.64 -7.27 18.74
C THR A 210 13.79 -8.56 18.83
N ILE A 211 12.86 -8.76 17.88
CA ILE A 211 11.96 -9.92 17.82
C ILE A 211 12.44 -10.87 16.72
N PRO A 212 12.61 -12.17 16.97
CA PRO A 212 13.04 -13.11 15.93
C PRO A 212 12.07 -13.18 14.75
N LEU A 213 12.59 -13.17 13.52
CA LEU A 213 11.80 -13.29 12.27
C LEU A 213 10.81 -14.47 12.25
N LYS A 214 11.13 -15.57 12.94
CA LYS A 214 10.29 -16.77 13.05
C LYS A 214 9.00 -16.54 13.86
N ASP A 215 8.97 -15.53 14.70
CA ASP A 215 7.84 -15.16 15.57
C ASP A 215 6.96 -14.08 14.91
N ILE A 216 7.30 -13.67 13.68
CA ILE A 216 6.62 -12.63 12.91
C ILE A 216 5.97 -13.24 11.67
N ARG A 217 4.70 -12.91 11.47
CA ARG A 217 3.87 -13.23 10.30
C ARG A 217 3.50 -11.93 9.59
N THR A 218 3.21 -12.05 8.31
CA THR A 218 2.94 -10.91 7.43
C THR A 218 1.77 -11.22 6.54
N GLY A 219 0.92 -10.23 6.29
CA GLY A 219 -0.17 -10.38 5.36
C GLY A 219 -0.72 -9.04 4.93
N TYR A 220 -1.41 -9.06 3.80
CA TYR A 220 -2.32 -7.98 3.44
C TYR A 220 -3.72 -8.35 3.90
N VAL A 221 -4.48 -7.36 4.35
CA VAL A 221 -5.92 -7.53 4.53
C VAL A 221 -6.62 -6.70 3.46
N PHE A 222 -7.32 -7.39 2.57
CA PHE A 222 -8.09 -6.75 1.52
C PHE A 222 -9.41 -6.25 2.06
N LEU A 223 -9.64 -4.95 1.93
CA LEU A 223 -10.87 -4.25 2.23
C LEU A 223 -11.62 -4.06 0.90
N LYS A 224 -12.56 -4.95 0.60
CA LYS A 224 -13.15 -5.13 -0.73
C LYS A 224 -14.37 -4.24 -0.94
N ARG A 225 -14.19 -3.17 -1.70
CA ARG A 225 -15.26 -2.30 -2.18
C ARG A 225 -16.23 -3.06 -3.09
N GLY A 226 -17.53 -2.86 -2.90
CA GLY A 226 -18.59 -3.54 -3.63
C GLY A 226 -18.77 -5.04 -3.30
N ALA A 227 -18.07 -5.57 -2.28
CA ALA A 227 -18.37 -6.88 -1.74
C ALA A 227 -19.64 -6.82 -0.86
N LYS A 228 -20.33 -7.96 -0.76
CA LYS A 228 -21.48 -8.08 0.14
C LYS A 228 -20.99 -8.12 1.59
N LYS A 229 -21.81 -7.64 2.52
CA LYS A 229 -21.62 -7.78 3.97
C LYS A 229 -21.29 -9.24 4.35
N GLY A 230 -20.39 -9.42 5.29
CA GLY A 230 -19.74 -10.68 5.67
C GLY A 230 -18.64 -11.17 4.72
N LYS A 231 -18.34 -10.45 3.63
CA LYS A 231 -17.34 -10.86 2.61
C LYS A 231 -16.40 -9.73 2.20
N THR A 232 -16.39 -8.62 2.95
CA THR A 232 -15.59 -7.45 2.60
C THR A 232 -14.13 -7.57 3.00
N CYS A 233 -13.80 -8.35 4.03
CA CYS A 233 -12.43 -8.54 4.51
C CYS A 233 -11.84 -9.88 4.06
N GLU A 234 -10.59 -9.91 3.61
CA GLU A 234 -9.86 -11.14 3.27
C GLU A 234 -8.39 -11.04 3.70
N LEU A 235 -7.91 -12.02 4.45
CA LEU A 235 -6.49 -12.16 4.76
C LEU A 235 -5.75 -12.82 3.60
N PHE A 236 -4.81 -12.09 3.00
CA PHE A 236 -3.84 -12.63 2.07
C PHE A 236 -2.47 -12.78 2.75
N LYS A 237 -2.19 -14.00 3.23
CA LYS A 237 -0.94 -14.33 3.93
C LYS A 237 0.24 -14.32 2.97
N VAL A 238 1.34 -13.68 3.38
CA VAL A 238 2.59 -13.63 2.59
C VAL A 238 3.68 -14.41 3.32
N SER A 239 4.28 -15.39 2.64
CA SER A 239 5.41 -16.15 3.20
C SER A 239 6.71 -15.35 3.06
N THR A 240 7.13 -14.74 4.17
CA THR A 240 8.33 -13.90 4.28
C THR A 240 9.44 -14.63 5.04
N GLY A 241 9.91 -15.74 4.48
CA GLY A 241 11.06 -16.49 5.01
C GLY A 241 12.41 -15.81 4.73
N PRO A 242 13.53 -16.33 5.25
CA PRO A 242 14.86 -15.72 5.12
C PRO A 242 15.25 -15.37 3.68
N LYS A 243 15.05 -16.31 2.73
CA LYS A 243 15.34 -16.07 1.29
C LYS A 243 14.47 -14.96 0.68
N PHE A 244 13.23 -14.82 1.13
CA PHE A 244 12.35 -13.75 0.66
C PHE A 244 12.86 -12.39 1.15
N ILE A 245 13.24 -12.31 2.42
CA ILE A 245 13.77 -11.10 3.06
C ILE A 245 15.08 -10.68 2.41
N GLU A 246 16.01 -11.61 2.20
CA GLU A 246 17.28 -11.36 1.50
C GLU A 246 17.03 -10.78 0.10
N LYS A 247 16.08 -11.35 -0.65
CA LYS A 247 15.70 -10.83 -1.97
C LYS A 247 15.09 -9.43 -1.90
N ALA A 248 14.28 -9.15 -0.88
CA ALA A 248 13.66 -7.83 -0.69
C ALA A 248 14.71 -6.78 -0.30
N ASP A 249 15.66 -7.14 0.55
CA ASP A 249 16.76 -6.28 0.96
C ASP A 249 17.72 -5.99 -0.22
N LYS A 250 18.01 -7.01 -1.04
CA LYS A 250 18.78 -6.85 -2.28
C LYS A 250 18.08 -5.91 -3.28
N LEU A 251 16.75 -5.91 -3.32
CA LEU A 251 15.99 -4.97 -4.16
C LEU A 251 16.26 -3.52 -3.75
N VAL A 252 16.20 -3.21 -2.44
CA VAL A 252 16.52 -1.88 -1.91
C VAL A 252 17.98 -1.52 -2.21
N SER A 253 18.89 -2.46 -1.97
CA SER A 253 20.32 -2.27 -2.21
C SER A 253 20.65 -1.95 -3.67
N ASN A 254 20.02 -2.68 -4.61
CA ASN A 254 20.20 -2.45 -6.04
C ASN A 254 19.64 -1.09 -6.48
N MET A 255 18.49 -0.69 -5.91
CA MET A 255 17.90 0.61 -6.17
C MET A 255 18.86 1.72 -5.78
N ILE A 256 19.36 1.71 -4.54
CA ILE A 256 20.29 2.73 -4.02
C ILE A 256 21.51 2.85 -4.93
N ARG A 257 22.19 1.74 -5.21
CA ARG A 257 23.40 1.73 -6.06
C ARG A 257 23.17 2.28 -7.46
N ASN A 258 22.02 1.99 -8.08
CA ASN A 258 21.70 2.47 -9.42
C ASN A 258 21.32 3.96 -9.41
N VAL A 259 20.57 4.39 -8.40
CA VAL A 259 20.20 5.79 -8.24
C VAL A 259 21.44 6.65 -7.97
N GLU A 260 22.36 6.22 -7.09
CA GLU A 260 23.65 6.90 -6.84
C GLU A 260 24.46 7.10 -8.13
N LYS A 261 24.48 6.10 -9.01
CA LYS A 261 25.13 6.17 -10.33
C LYS A 261 24.36 6.97 -11.37
N ARG A 262 23.19 7.51 -11.00
CA ARG A 262 22.24 8.18 -11.91
C ARG A 262 21.86 7.31 -13.10
N PHE A 263 21.89 5.99 -12.92
CA PHE A 263 21.59 5.02 -13.96
C PHE A 263 20.08 4.77 -14.01
N THR A 264 19.47 5.08 -15.15
CA THR A 264 18.02 4.95 -15.35
C THR A 264 17.72 4.26 -16.66
N LEU A 265 16.86 3.25 -16.60
CA LEU A 265 16.32 2.49 -17.72
C LEU A 265 14.79 2.59 -17.75
N LYS A 266 14.26 2.85 -18.95
CA LYS A 266 12.82 2.83 -19.23
C LYS A 266 12.31 1.39 -19.30
N ASN A 267 11.19 1.10 -18.65
CA ASN A 267 10.49 -0.17 -18.76
C ASN A 267 9.12 0.02 -19.44
N TYR A 268 8.98 -0.49 -20.66
CA TYR A 268 7.78 -0.35 -21.48
C TYR A 268 6.60 -1.20 -21.01
N ASN A 269 6.88 -2.31 -20.31
CA ASN A 269 5.84 -3.22 -19.81
C ASN A 269 4.96 -2.58 -18.72
N ASN A 270 5.43 -1.49 -18.10
CA ASN A 270 4.71 -0.76 -17.05
C ASN A 270 4.13 0.58 -17.52
N CYS A 271 4.00 0.81 -18.84
CA CYS A 271 3.48 2.07 -19.38
C CYS A 271 1.96 2.22 -19.29
N LYS A 272 1.17 1.12 -19.19
CA LYS A 272 -0.31 1.17 -19.36
C LYS A 272 -1.02 2.19 -18.47
N PHE A 273 -0.59 2.34 -17.23
CA PHE A 273 -1.16 3.28 -16.26
C PHE A 273 -0.10 4.28 -15.76
N CYS A 274 0.96 4.51 -16.55
CA CYS A 274 2.02 5.43 -16.19
C CYS A 274 1.58 6.87 -16.48
N PRO A 275 1.62 7.79 -15.50
CA PRO A 275 1.14 9.16 -15.70
C PRO A 275 2.01 9.98 -16.66
N PHE A 276 3.28 9.57 -16.86
CA PHE A 276 4.16 10.21 -17.85
C PHE A 276 3.97 9.70 -19.28
N LYS A 277 3.13 8.70 -19.53
CA LYS A 277 3.05 8.11 -20.88
C LYS A 277 2.44 9.15 -21.85
N GLY A 278 3.19 9.49 -22.90
CA GLY A 278 2.73 10.42 -23.93
C GLY A 278 2.82 11.89 -23.53
N THR A 279 3.50 12.20 -22.41
CA THR A 279 3.81 13.58 -22.02
C THR A 279 5.15 14.01 -22.60
N GLU A 280 5.47 15.30 -22.50
CA GLU A 280 6.77 15.85 -22.93
C GLU A 280 7.98 15.20 -22.23
N HIS A 281 7.77 14.59 -21.06
CA HIS A 281 8.82 13.96 -20.28
C HIS A 281 9.05 12.48 -20.65
N CYS A 282 8.09 11.85 -21.34
CA CYS A 282 8.18 10.46 -21.77
C CYS A 282 7.17 10.18 -22.90
N ASP A 283 7.64 10.21 -24.14
CA ASP A 283 6.84 9.92 -25.34
C ASP A 283 6.11 8.56 -25.31
N GLY A 284 6.58 7.63 -24.46
CA GLY A 284 5.98 6.30 -24.29
C GLY A 284 6.17 5.42 -25.52
N LYS A 285 7.01 5.82 -26.48
CA LYS A 285 7.38 5.11 -27.70
C LYS A 285 8.87 4.73 -27.65
N GLY A 286 9.30 3.87 -28.56
CA GLY A 286 10.68 3.38 -28.66
C GLY A 286 10.79 1.90 -28.25
N TRP A 287 11.45 1.03 -29.01
CA TRP A 287 12.38 1.27 -30.11
C TRP A 287 11.75 1.84 -31.38
#